data_AF-A0A1R3S009-F1
#
_entry.id   AF-A0A1R3S009-F1
#
_cell.length_a   1.000
_cell.length_b   1.000
_cell.length_c   1.000
_cell.angle_alpha   90.00
_cell.angle_beta   90.00
_cell.angle_gamma   90.00
#
_symmetry.space_group_name_H-M   'P 1'
#
loop_
_entity.id
_entity.type
_entity.pdbx_description
1 polymer ?
#
loop_
_entity_poly.entity_id
_entity_poly.type
_entity_poly.pdbx_seq_one_letter_code
_entity_poly.pdbx_strand_id
1 'polypeptide(L)'
;MSSTNRCSYWDYTFVWTDLHQTKEQLRPKIYTYDRLADECIERLDVLAPETARNAQSDAAGPKKPKRDLYTLMKDHAHSDPKLGELWTQVNTVPEWVDWQQVQRGQDVFFRYGLPILNALTFGSLLGGMGSARVVETLARTGGFSVDVVRRRLLQTLQFVLQVSESLDTIKPGGAGHISSIRVRLLHASVRSRILSLATETPDYYNVEEYGVPINDLDCIATINTFSSIVIWIGLPRQGIWLRKQEINDYIALWRLVAYYMGTPDTPFASQPAGRAMMESLTVSEFDPTDVSKLLAHNIILGLEKTAPTYASKEFMEAMARHLNGRQLSDRLDIPRTNIYYQALIYGYCFVVIGLTYGTRLFPTLDQTLITFRRKLYYTMITDREKGLGGETFYAFKHVPSYRKSTSPGERRSSNSTAFGIEAVAQLGLLAALLTVVLVFSGGIYALRILTTSNHLE
;
A
#
# COMPACT_ATOMS: atom_id res chain seq x y z
N MET A 1 -2.56 -12.07 -33.55
CA MET A 1 -3.09 -12.50 -32.24
C MET A 1 -4.58 -12.18 -32.23
N SER A 2 -5.43 -13.21 -32.09
CA SER A 2 -6.89 -13.09 -32.18
C SER A 2 -7.45 -12.13 -31.13
N SER A 3 -8.47 -11.34 -31.49
CA SER A 3 -9.19 -10.40 -30.62
C SER A 3 -9.99 -11.06 -29.49
N THR A 4 -10.00 -12.39 -29.38
CA THR A 4 -10.87 -13.16 -28.47
C THR A 4 -10.47 -13.19 -26.99
N ASN A 5 -9.23 -12.81 -26.62
CA ASN A 5 -8.76 -12.89 -25.22
C ASN A 5 -8.51 -11.51 -24.57
N ARG A 6 -9.02 -10.43 -25.15
CA ARG A 6 -8.84 -9.08 -24.60
C ARG A 6 -9.87 -8.81 -23.52
N CYS A 7 -9.41 -8.54 -22.30
CA CYS A 7 -10.24 -8.22 -21.13
C CYS A 7 -10.15 -6.72 -20.83
N SER A 8 -11.26 -6.10 -20.42
CA SER A 8 -11.30 -4.70 -19.99
C SER A 8 -12.13 -4.58 -18.72
N TYR A 9 -11.47 -4.24 -17.62
CA TYR A 9 -12.06 -4.11 -16.30
C TYR A 9 -11.50 -2.86 -15.63
N TRP A 10 -12.37 -2.04 -15.03
CA TRP A 10 -11.97 -0.87 -14.22
C TRP A 10 -11.03 0.12 -14.95
N ASP A 11 -11.32 0.39 -16.23
CA ASP A 11 -10.49 1.22 -17.12
C ASP A 11 -9.03 0.72 -17.25
N TYR A 12 -8.81 -0.59 -17.11
CA TYR A 12 -7.57 -1.28 -17.38
C TYR A 12 -7.82 -2.42 -18.37
N THR A 13 -6.94 -2.57 -19.36
CA THR A 13 -7.09 -3.53 -20.45
C THR A 13 -5.86 -4.40 -20.57
N PHE A 14 -6.07 -5.71 -20.68
CA PHE A 14 -5.00 -6.70 -20.79
C PHE A 14 -5.46 -7.89 -21.64
N VAL A 15 -4.53 -8.82 -21.87
CA VAL A 15 -4.79 -10.06 -22.60
C VAL A 15 -4.73 -11.20 -21.60
N TRP A 16 -5.82 -11.96 -21.50
CA TRP A 16 -5.86 -13.15 -20.67
C TRP A 16 -4.92 -14.23 -21.23
N THR A 17 -4.16 -14.87 -20.33
CA THR A 17 -3.16 -15.90 -20.65
C THR A 17 -3.30 -17.09 -19.71
N ASP A 18 -2.60 -18.18 -19.98
CA ASP A 18 -2.62 -19.40 -19.16
C ASP A 18 -2.04 -19.21 -17.74
N LEU A 19 -1.38 -18.08 -17.47
CA LEU A 19 -0.92 -17.72 -16.12
C LEU A 19 -2.03 -17.11 -15.26
N HIS A 20 -3.12 -16.65 -15.87
CA HIS A 20 -4.24 -16.06 -15.15
C HIS A 20 -5.11 -17.14 -14.51
N GLN A 21 -5.76 -16.77 -13.40
CA GLN A 21 -6.65 -17.65 -12.66
C GLN A 21 -8.07 -17.06 -12.65
N THR A 22 -9.08 -17.88 -12.94
CA THR A 22 -10.48 -17.46 -12.86
C THR A 22 -10.90 -17.30 -11.39
N LYS A 23 -12.06 -16.65 -11.19
CA LYS A 23 -12.65 -16.51 -9.85
C LYS A 23 -12.86 -17.86 -9.16
N GLU A 24 -13.26 -18.88 -9.91
CA GLU A 24 -13.50 -20.24 -9.41
C GLU A 24 -12.20 -20.92 -9.01
N GLN A 25 -11.12 -20.70 -9.77
CA GLN A 25 -9.78 -21.23 -9.45
C GLN A 25 -9.17 -20.54 -8.22
N LEU A 26 -9.47 -19.26 -8.01
CA LEU A 26 -9.02 -18.50 -6.84
C LEU A 26 -9.85 -18.79 -5.60
N ARG A 27 -11.13 -19.13 -5.74
CA ARG A 27 -12.08 -19.32 -4.62
C ARG A 27 -11.56 -20.21 -3.49
N PRO A 28 -10.91 -21.37 -3.71
CA PRO A 28 -10.40 -22.19 -2.60
C PRO A 28 -9.45 -21.45 -1.65
N LYS A 29 -8.71 -20.45 -2.16
CA LYS A 29 -7.74 -19.66 -1.37
C LYS A 29 -8.39 -18.74 -0.34
N ILE A 30 -9.71 -18.53 -0.40
CA ILE A 30 -10.42 -17.78 0.65
C ILE A 30 -10.59 -18.59 1.93
N TYR A 31 -10.33 -19.91 1.89
CA TYR A 31 -10.43 -20.81 3.04
C TYR A 31 -9.07 -21.35 3.51
N THR A 32 -7.98 -20.99 2.83
CA THR A 32 -6.61 -21.27 3.28
C THR A 32 -6.03 -20.03 3.94
N TYR A 33 -5.18 -20.23 4.95
CA TYR A 33 -4.61 -19.17 5.75
C TYR A 33 -3.39 -19.71 6.52
N ASP A 34 -2.66 -18.80 7.15
CA ASP A 34 -1.48 -19.10 7.96
C ASP A 34 -1.83 -19.78 9.29
N ARG A 35 -2.04 -21.10 9.23
CA ARG A 35 -2.34 -21.94 10.41
C ARG A 35 -1.22 -21.94 11.44
N LEU A 36 0.03 -21.88 10.99
CA LEU A 36 1.19 -21.85 11.89
C LEU A 36 1.14 -20.62 12.79
N ALA A 37 0.87 -19.43 12.23
CA ALA A 37 0.73 -18.23 13.05
C ALA A 37 -0.48 -18.29 13.98
N ASP A 38 -1.62 -18.84 13.55
CA ASP A 38 -2.80 -19.01 14.42
C ASP A 38 -2.51 -19.94 15.60
N GLU A 39 -1.91 -21.11 15.36
CA GLU A 39 -1.48 -22.03 16.41
C GLU A 39 -0.49 -21.33 17.37
N CYS A 40 0.44 -20.53 16.85
CA CYS A 40 1.34 -19.73 17.70
C CYS A 40 0.59 -18.72 18.58
N ILE A 41 -0.46 -18.07 18.08
CA ILE A 41 -1.27 -17.15 18.89
C ILE A 41 -1.93 -17.89 20.06
N GLU A 42 -2.50 -19.07 19.82
CA GLU A 42 -3.08 -19.90 20.88
C GLU A 42 -2.05 -20.24 21.97
N ARG A 43 -0.83 -20.64 21.57
CA ARG A 43 0.27 -20.89 22.51
C ARG A 43 0.67 -19.64 23.29
N LEU A 44 0.78 -18.50 22.61
CA LEU A 44 1.12 -17.22 23.23
C LEU A 44 0.04 -16.74 24.21
N ASP A 45 -1.24 -17.04 23.95
CA ASP A 45 -2.36 -16.71 24.84
C ASP A 45 -2.35 -17.58 26.09
N VAL A 46 -1.92 -18.84 26.01
CA VAL A 46 -1.70 -19.69 27.20
C VAL A 46 -0.52 -19.18 28.04
N LEU A 47 0.60 -18.81 27.39
CA LEU A 47 1.81 -18.36 28.08
C LEU A 47 1.66 -16.96 28.71
N ALA A 48 0.85 -16.09 28.10
CA ALA A 48 0.57 -14.74 28.59
C ALA A 48 -0.92 -14.37 28.43
N PRO A 49 -1.79 -14.88 29.33
CA PRO A 49 -3.24 -14.72 29.24
C PRO A 49 -3.72 -13.27 29.26
N GLU A 50 -4.86 -13.04 28.62
CA GLU A 50 -5.45 -11.71 28.44
C GLU A 50 -5.82 -10.99 29.76
N THR A 51 -5.98 -11.68 30.89
CA THR A 51 -6.27 -11.06 32.19
C THR A 51 -5.15 -10.12 32.67
N ALA A 52 -3.93 -10.27 32.13
CA ALA A 52 -2.84 -9.31 32.31
C ALA A 52 -3.00 -8.02 31.45
N ARG A 53 -3.98 -7.93 30.54
CA ARG A 53 -4.25 -6.75 29.68
C ARG A 53 -4.87 -5.57 30.43
N ASN A 54 -5.62 -5.82 31.52
CA ASN A 54 -6.41 -4.79 32.22
C ASN A 54 -5.87 -4.42 33.62
N ALA A 55 -4.91 -5.18 34.18
CA ALA A 55 -4.42 -4.96 35.55
C ALA A 55 -3.34 -3.86 35.68
N GLN A 56 -2.99 -3.15 34.60
CA GLN A 56 -1.87 -2.18 34.57
C GLN A 56 -2.28 -0.77 34.10
N SER A 57 -3.56 -0.39 34.27
CA SER A 57 -4.00 0.99 34.01
C SER A 57 -3.69 1.95 35.17
N ASP A 58 -3.47 1.47 36.40
CA ASP A 58 -3.60 2.32 37.59
C ASP A 58 -2.31 2.50 38.42
N ALA A 59 -1.16 1.98 37.99
CA ALA A 59 0.11 2.14 38.72
C ALA A 59 1.02 3.22 38.10
N ALA A 60 1.34 4.26 38.89
CA ALA A 60 2.29 5.31 38.56
C ALA A 60 3.73 4.76 38.52
N GLY A 61 4.13 4.21 37.38
CA GLY A 61 5.49 3.76 37.08
C GLY A 61 5.76 3.79 35.58
N PRO A 62 7.02 3.61 35.12
CA PRO A 62 7.32 3.57 33.69
C PRO A 62 6.51 2.44 33.03
N LYS A 63 5.65 2.81 32.09
CA LYS A 63 4.70 1.89 31.42
C LYS A 63 5.48 0.74 30.79
N LYS A 64 5.38 -0.47 31.36
CA LYS A 64 5.86 -1.69 30.69
C LYS A 64 5.15 -1.80 29.33
N PRO A 65 5.86 -2.22 28.26
CA PRO A 65 5.25 -2.28 26.93
C PRO A 65 4.04 -3.21 26.95
N LYS A 66 2.97 -2.78 26.27
CA LYS A 66 1.85 -3.64 25.88
C LYS A 66 2.43 -4.92 25.27
N ARG A 67 1.93 -6.09 25.69
CA ARG A 67 2.24 -7.43 25.19
C ARG A 67 2.73 -7.42 23.72
N ASP A 68 4.04 -7.43 23.51
CA ASP A 68 4.66 -7.50 22.18
C ASP A 68 4.81 -8.97 21.81
N LEU A 69 3.91 -9.46 20.94
CA LEU A 69 3.84 -10.87 20.55
C LEU A 69 5.14 -11.36 19.91
N TYR A 70 5.87 -10.50 19.20
CA TYR A 70 7.17 -10.87 18.64
C TYR A 70 8.19 -11.17 19.74
N THR A 71 8.28 -10.31 20.76
CA THR A 71 9.21 -10.50 21.88
C THR A 71 8.87 -11.77 22.66
N LEU A 72 7.58 -11.99 22.96
CA LEU A 72 7.14 -13.25 23.60
C LEU A 72 7.46 -14.48 22.75
N MET A 73 7.18 -14.44 21.45
CA MET A 73 7.51 -15.55 20.55
C MET A 73 9.02 -15.82 20.56
N LYS A 74 9.86 -14.79 20.47
CA LYS A 74 11.32 -14.90 20.55
C LYS A 74 11.77 -15.55 21.85
N ASP A 75 11.26 -15.06 22.99
CA ASP A 75 11.67 -15.52 24.31
C ASP A 75 11.27 -17.00 24.55
N HIS A 76 10.17 -17.46 23.96
CA HIS A 76 9.67 -18.82 24.11
C HIS A 76 9.96 -19.76 22.93
N ALA A 77 10.60 -19.30 21.86
CA ALA A 77 10.88 -20.08 20.66
C ALA A 77 11.68 -21.37 20.92
N HIS A 78 12.53 -21.37 21.95
CA HIS A 78 13.36 -22.53 22.32
C HIS A 78 12.63 -23.55 23.21
N SER A 79 11.51 -23.17 23.83
CA SER A 79 10.78 -23.99 24.81
C SER A 79 9.42 -24.47 24.33
N ASP A 80 8.79 -23.76 23.38
CA ASP A 80 7.54 -24.19 22.75
C ASP A 80 7.81 -24.64 21.29
N PRO A 81 7.53 -25.91 20.93
CA PRO A 81 7.83 -26.43 19.59
C PRO A 81 7.19 -25.65 18.45
N LYS A 82 5.99 -25.11 18.66
CA LYS A 82 5.24 -24.40 17.61
C LYS A 82 5.77 -22.98 17.42
N LEU A 83 6.09 -22.30 18.53
CA LEU A 83 6.80 -21.01 18.46
C LEU A 83 8.20 -21.18 17.84
N GLY A 84 8.88 -22.29 18.14
CA GLY A 84 10.17 -22.65 17.52
C GLY A 84 10.07 -22.89 16.02
N GLU A 85 9.01 -23.55 15.54
CA GLU A 85 8.75 -23.76 14.12
C GLU A 85 8.58 -22.42 13.39
N LEU A 86 7.72 -21.53 13.90
CA LEU A 86 7.53 -20.19 13.32
C LEU A 86 8.82 -19.37 13.38
N TRP A 87 9.55 -19.41 14.50
CA TRP A 87 10.82 -18.73 14.67
C TRP A 87 11.87 -19.18 13.66
N THR A 88 12.01 -20.49 13.44
CA THR A 88 12.90 -21.05 12.41
C THR A 88 12.47 -20.62 11.02
N GLN A 89 11.18 -20.69 10.69
CA GLN A 89 10.67 -20.31 9.37
C GLN A 89 11.01 -18.85 9.06
N VAL A 90 10.69 -17.92 9.96
CA VAL A 90 10.88 -16.48 9.69
C VAL A 90 12.34 -16.06 9.67
N ASN A 91 13.24 -16.78 10.35
CA ASN A 91 14.68 -16.50 10.33
C ASN A 91 15.44 -17.26 9.23
N THR A 92 14.79 -18.21 8.55
CA THR A 92 15.38 -18.91 7.41
C THR A 92 15.27 -18.04 6.16
N VAL A 93 16.38 -17.85 5.46
CA VAL A 93 16.42 -17.11 4.19
C VAL A 93 16.13 -18.08 3.03
N PRO A 94 15.07 -17.87 2.23
CA PRO A 94 14.79 -18.73 1.09
C PRO A 94 15.91 -18.73 0.04
N GLU A 95 16.13 -19.86 -0.63
CA GLU A 95 17.21 -20.02 -1.63
C GLU A 95 17.11 -19.03 -2.81
N TRP A 96 15.90 -18.58 -3.15
CA TRP A 96 15.67 -17.65 -4.24
C TRP A 96 16.02 -16.19 -3.90
N VAL A 97 16.39 -15.88 -2.65
CA VAL A 97 16.73 -14.52 -2.23
C VAL A 97 18.12 -14.12 -2.70
N ASP A 98 18.17 -13.17 -3.62
CA ASP A 98 19.39 -12.42 -3.97
C ASP A 98 19.39 -11.06 -3.24
N TRP A 99 20.32 -10.87 -2.30
CA TRP A 99 20.42 -9.63 -1.55
C TRP A 99 20.76 -8.40 -2.41
N GLN A 100 21.53 -8.56 -3.49
CA GLN A 100 21.78 -7.45 -4.40
C GLN A 100 20.52 -7.08 -5.16
N GLN A 101 19.69 -8.07 -5.52
CA GLN A 101 18.38 -7.85 -6.11
C GLN A 101 17.43 -7.10 -5.16
N VAL A 102 17.35 -7.54 -3.90
CA VAL A 102 16.54 -6.87 -2.88
C VAL A 102 17.00 -5.42 -2.66
N GLN A 103 18.31 -5.18 -2.59
CA GLN A 103 18.85 -3.82 -2.44
C GLN A 103 18.44 -2.90 -3.59
N ARG A 104 18.54 -3.38 -4.84
CA ARG A 104 18.07 -2.59 -6.00
C ARG A 104 16.56 -2.36 -5.96
N GLY A 105 15.78 -3.31 -5.42
CA GLY A 105 14.34 -3.15 -5.20
C GLY A 105 14.03 -2.06 -4.18
N GLN A 106 14.83 -1.96 -3.12
CA GLN A 106 14.76 -0.87 -2.14
C GLN A 106 15.10 0.48 -2.78
N ASP A 107 16.09 0.52 -3.67
CA ASP A 107 16.43 1.74 -4.40
C ASP A 107 15.31 2.20 -5.35
N VAL A 108 14.57 1.26 -5.97
CA VAL A 108 13.38 1.58 -6.77
C VAL A 108 12.37 2.36 -5.92
N PHE A 109 12.10 1.93 -4.69
CA PHE A 109 11.18 2.66 -3.81
C PHE A 109 11.58 4.13 -3.65
N PHE A 110 12.84 4.42 -3.31
CA PHE A 110 13.29 5.79 -3.07
C PHE A 110 13.52 6.60 -4.36
N ARG A 111 13.86 5.94 -5.47
CA ARG A 111 13.96 6.58 -6.79
C ARG A 111 12.61 7.17 -7.21
N TYR A 112 11.52 6.43 -6.97
CA TYR A 112 10.15 6.84 -7.31
C TYR A 112 9.32 7.19 -6.07
N GLY A 113 9.96 7.65 -4.98
CA GLY A 113 9.31 7.78 -3.67
C GLY A 113 7.96 8.49 -3.71
N LEU A 114 7.91 9.72 -4.25
CA LEU A 114 6.67 10.49 -4.29
C LEU A 114 5.55 9.81 -5.13
N PRO A 115 5.79 9.39 -6.39
CA PRO A 115 4.76 8.71 -7.16
C PRO A 115 4.40 7.31 -6.64
N ILE A 116 5.33 6.57 -6.02
CA ILE A 116 5.00 5.31 -5.34
C ILE A 116 4.12 5.58 -4.11
N LEU A 117 4.42 6.59 -3.30
CA LEU A 117 3.57 6.94 -2.16
C LEU A 117 2.16 7.32 -2.61
N ASN A 118 2.00 8.06 -3.70
CA ASN A 118 0.68 8.32 -4.28
C ASN A 118 -0.01 7.05 -4.80
N ALA A 119 0.73 6.16 -5.48
CA ALA A 119 0.20 4.88 -5.91
C ALA A 119 -0.26 4.01 -4.72
N LEU A 120 0.50 4.01 -3.62
CA LEU A 120 0.14 3.29 -2.40
C LEU A 120 -1.08 3.89 -1.70
N THR A 121 -1.14 5.22 -1.56
CA THR A 121 -2.26 5.88 -0.87
C THR A 121 -3.55 5.87 -1.68
N PHE A 122 -3.50 6.25 -2.95
CA PHE A 122 -4.71 6.48 -3.74
C PHE A 122 -5.06 5.30 -4.64
N GLY A 123 -4.08 4.65 -5.27
CA GLY A 123 -4.34 3.48 -6.12
C GLY A 123 -4.50 2.17 -5.34
N SER A 124 -3.67 1.98 -4.32
CA SER A 124 -3.56 0.69 -3.62
C SER A 124 -4.50 0.63 -2.41
N LEU A 125 -4.37 1.57 -1.47
CA LEU A 125 -5.23 1.63 -0.30
C LEU A 125 -6.66 2.02 -0.68
N LEU A 126 -6.84 3.20 -1.28
CA LEU A 126 -8.18 3.70 -1.57
C LEU A 126 -8.85 2.95 -2.73
N GLY A 127 -8.11 2.62 -3.79
CA GLY A 127 -8.57 1.71 -4.84
C GLY A 127 -8.84 0.30 -4.34
N GLY A 128 -8.04 -0.20 -3.40
CA GLY A 128 -8.22 -1.51 -2.76
C GLY A 128 -9.52 -1.65 -1.96
N MET A 129 -10.18 -0.53 -1.61
CA MET A 129 -11.55 -0.58 -1.06
C MET A 129 -12.55 -1.19 -2.07
N GLY A 130 -12.18 -1.32 -3.35
CA GLY A 130 -12.96 -2.06 -4.32
C GLY A 130 -13.06 -3.57 -4.05
N SER A 131 -12.13 -4.14 -3.26
CA SER A 131 -12.19 -5.55 -2.86
C SER A 131 -13.17 -5.76 -1.70
N ALA A 132 -14.37 -6.24 -2.01
CA ALA A 132 -15.46 -6.38 -1.04
C ALA A 132 -15.08 -7.21 0.19
N ARG A 133 -14.48 -8.39 -0.02
CA ARG A 133 -14.16 -9.31 1.08
C ARG A 133 -13.11 -8.75 2.04
N VAL A 134 -12.09 -8.10 1.50
CA VAL A 134 -11.07 -7.41 2.31
C VAL A 134 -11.74 -6.30 3.13
N VAL A 135 -12.62 -5.51 2.51
CA VAL A 135 -13.35 -4.44 3.18
C VAL A 135 -14.19 -4.95 4.35
N GLU A 136 -14.83 -6.11 4.23
CA GLU A 136 -15.60 -6.73 5.32
C GLU A 136 -14.71 -7.02 6.53
N THR A 137 -13.53 -7.58 6.33
CA THR A 137 -12.56 -7.79 7.42
C THR A 137 -12.12 -6.46 8.03
N LEU A 138 -11.82 -5.45 7.19
CA LEU A 138 -11.35 -4.14 7.64
C LEU A 138 -12.39 -3.38 8.48
N ALA A 139 -13.66 -3.41 8.06
CA ALA A 139 -14.75 -2.70 8.70
C ALA A 139 -14.94 -3.12 10.18
N ARG A 140 -14.69 -4.40 10.48
CA ARG A 140 -14.83 -5.03 11.80
C ARG A 140 -13.72 -4.67 12.79
N THR A 141 -12.62 -4.10 12.31
CA THR A 141 -11.52 -3.63 13.18
C THR A 141 -11.81 -2.26 13.81
N GLY A 142 -12.68 -1.45 13.17
CA GLY A 142 -12.88 -0.04 13.50
C GLY A 142 -11.61 0.82 13.30
N GLY A 143 -10.65 0.35 12.49
CA GLY A 143 -9.39 1.06 12.20
C GLY A 143 -9.48 2.13 11.12
N PHE A 144 -10.66 2.30 10.51
CA PHE A 144 -10.90 3.20 9.36
C PHE A 144 -11.93 4.30 9.65
N SER A 145 -12.21 4.60 10.91
CA SER A 145 -12.93 5.84 11.23
C SER A 145 -12.05 7.05 10.92
N VAL A 146 -12.66 8.20 10.59
CA VAL A 146 -11.94 9.43 10.25
C VAL A 146 -10.93 9.85 11.32
N ASP A 147 -11.23 9.61 12.59
CA ASP A 147 -10.36 9.97 13.72
C ASP A 147 -9.09 9.11 13.85
N VAL A 148 -9.09 7.90 13.29
CA VAL A 148 -8.01 6.93 13.51
C VAL A 148 -7.29 6.55 12.23
N VAL A 149 -7.95 6.66 11.08
CA VAL A 149 -7.42 6.20 9.79
C VAL A 149 -6.03 6.78 9.51
N ARG A 150 -5.80 8.08 9.75
CA ARG A 150 -4.48 8.71 9.57
C ARG A 150 -3.36 7.97 10.32
N ARG A 151 -3.58 7.67 11.61
CA ARG A 151 -2.57 6.99 12.44
C ARG A 151 -2.29 5.59 11.89
N ARG A 152 -3.34 4.86 11.49
CA ARG A 152 -3.20 3.53 10.90
C ARG A 152 -2.43 3.56 9.58
N LEU A 153 -2.66 4.58 8.75
CA LEU A 153 -1.91 4.76 7.51
C LEU A 153 -0.45 5.11 7.74
N LEU A 154 -0.14 5.92 8.77
CA LEU A 154 1.25 6.17 9.17
C LEU A 154 1.94 4.89 9.67
N GLN A 155 1.23 3.97 10.33
CA GLN A 155 1.79 2.66 10.71
C GLN A 155 2.11 1.82 9.47
N THR A 156 1.23 1.79 8.47
CA THR A 156 1.52 1.12 7.18
C THR A 156 2.70 1.78 6.47
N LEU A 157 2.80 3.12 6.47
CA LEU A 157 3.95 3.81 5.91
C LEU A 157 5.23 3.46 6.67
N GLN A 158 5.20 3.34 7.99
CA GLN A 158 6.34 2.89 8.80
C GLN A 158 6.81 1.51 8.34
N PHE A 159 5.88 0.58 8.17
CA PHE A 159 6.18 -0.75 7.67
C PHE A 159 6.88 -0.72 6.31
N VAL A 160 6.30 0.01 5.35
CA VAL A 160 6.87 0.17 4.00
C VAL A 160 8.28 0.75 4.05
N LEU A 161 8.50 1.78 4.88
CA LEU A 161 9.82 2.37 5.05
C LEU A 161 10.78 1.37 5.70
N GLN A 162 10.39 0.65 6.75
CA GLN A 162 11.25 -0.30 7.43
C GLN A 162 11.70 -1.46 6.52
N VAL A 163 10.83 -1.99 5.66
CA VAL A 163 11.23 -3.04 4.69
C VAL A 163 12.02 -2.47 3.50
N SER A 164 11.87 -1.18 3.20
CA SER A 164 12.55 -0.55 2.07
C SER A 164 13.88 0.12 2.46
N GLU A 165 14.14 0.37 3.75
CA GLU A 165 15.21 1.27 4.20
C GLU A 165 16.62 0.75 3.93
N SER A 166 16.96 -0.51 4.15
CA SER A 166 18.28 -1.04 3.79
C SER A 166 18.29 -2.56 3.87
N LEU A 167 19.38 -3.19 3.43
CA LEU A 167 19.56 -4.62 3.62
C LEU A 167 19.58 -5.00 5.10
N ASP A 168 20.12 -4.15 5.95
CA ASP A 168 20.21 -4.41 7.39
C ASP A 168 18.85 -4.42 8.05
N THR A 169 17.88 -3.65 7.54
CA THR A 169 16.52 -3.65 8.09
C THR A 169 15.67 -4.84 7.62
N ILE A 170 15.89 -5.37 6.43
CA ILE A 170 15.07 -6.48 5.90
C ILE A 170 15.67 -7.87 6.15
N LYS A 171 16.97 -7.97 6.42
CA LYS A 171 17.61 -9.23 6.85
C LYS A 171 17.06 -9.72 8.21
N PRO A 172 17.16 -11.02 8.52
CA PRO A 172 16.75 -11.56 9.81
C PRO A 172 17.30 -10.76 11.00
N GLY A 173 16.42 -10.31 11.90
CA GLY A 173 16.73 -9.46 13.04
C GLY A 173 16.67 -7.95 12.78
N GLY A 174 16.54 -7.52 11.52
CA GLY A 174 16.37 -6.12 11.13
C GLY A 174 14.98 -5.56 11.42
N ALA A 175 14.84 -4.24 11.44
CA ALA A 175 13.58 -3.58 11.80
C ALA A 175 12.40 -3.90 10.87
N GLY A 176 12.63 -4.04 9.57
CA GLY A 176 11.64 -4.44 8.56
C GLY A 176 11.27 -5.92 8.65
N HIS A 177 12.25 -6.78 8.91
CA HIS A 177 12.03 -8.21 9.21
C HIS A 177 11.14 -8.39 10.43
N ILE A 178 11.52 -7.78 11.56
CA ILE A 178 10.76 -7.82 12.81
C ILE A 178 9.36 -7.26 12.62
N SER A 179 9.22 -6.17 11.87
CA SER A 179 7.91 -5.56 11.59
C SER A 179 7.02 -6.48 10.77
N SER A 180 7.57 -7.20 9.79
CA SER A 180 6.83 -8.20 9.01
C SER A 180 6.26 -9.31 9.89
N ILE A 181 7.06 -9.79 10.85
CA ILE A 181 6.62 -10.83 11.81
C ILE A 181 5.56 -10.27 12.77
N ARG A 182 5.73 -9.04 13.27
CA ARG A 182 4.71 -8.39 14.12
C ARG A 182 3.38 -8.25 13.39
N VAL A 183 3.40 -7.87 12.11
CA VAL A 183 2.17 -7.80 11.29
C VAL A 183 1.58 -9.19 11.06
N ARG A 184 2.39 -10.22 10.81
CA ARG A 184 1.95 -11.62 10.69
C ARG A 184 1.21 -12.10 11.95
N LEU A 185 1.78 -11.86 13.12
CA LEU A 185 1.15 -12.20 14.42
C LEU A 185 -0.10 -11.35 14.69
N LEU A 186 -0.10 -10.07 14.30
CA LEU A 186 -1.28 -9.22 14.36
C LEU A 186 -2.41 -9.76 13.48
N HIS A 187 -2.11 -10.21 12.26
CA HIS A 187 -3.09 -10.80 11.35
C HIS A 187 -3.72 -12.08 11.94
N ALA A 188 -2.90 -12.98 12.50
CA ALA A 188 -3.41 -14.16 13.21
C ALA A 188 -4.30 -13.78 14.40
N SER A 189 -3.90 -12.78 15.20
CA SER A 189 -4.72 -12.29 16.32
C SER A 189 -6.06 -11.70 15.88
N VAL A 190 -6.08 -10.93 14.79
CA VAL A 190 -7.31 -10.36 14.20
C VAL A 190 -8.22 -11.48 13.70
N ARG A 191 -7.67 -12.44 12.95
CA ARG A 191 -8.41 -13.57 12.39
C ARG A 191 -9.07 -14.40 13.49
N SER A 192 -8.30 -14.84 14.48
CA SER A 192 -8.78 -15.60 15.63
C SER A 192 -9.92 -14.85 16.34
N ARG A 193 -9.76 -13.53 16.56
CA ARG A 193 -10.80 -12.72 17.21
C ARG A 193 -12.08 -12.61 16.39
N ILE A 194 -12.00 -12.40 15.07
CA ILE A 194 -13.19 -12.31 14.22
C ILE A 194 -13.93 -13.65 14.17
N LEU A 195 -13.21 -14.78 14.06
CA LEU A 195 -13.81 -16.11 14.05
C LEU A 195 -14.47 -16.48 15.38
N SER A 196 -13.86 -16.13 16.52
CA SER A 196 -14.48 -16.26 17.84
C SER A 196 -15.79 -15.47 17.92
N LEU A 197 -15.80 -14.21 17.48
CA LEU A 197 -17.01 -13.38 17.46
C LEU A 197 -18.09 -13.92 16.51
N ALA A 198 -17.70 -14.46 15.35
CA ALA A 198 -18.64 -15.08 14.41
C ALA A 198 -19.29 -16.34 14.98
N THR A 199 -18.56 -17.09 15.81
CA THR A 199 -19.09 -18.27 16.53
C THR A 199 -20.06 -17.85 17.64
N GLU A 200 -19.72 -16.81 18.39
CA GLU A 200 -20.57 -16.25 19.45
C GLU A 200 -21.80 -15.50 18.91
N THR A 201 -21.71 -14.95 17.71
CA THR A 201 -22.75 -14.13 17.07
C THR A 201 -22.76 -14.40 15.57
N PRO A 202 -23.62 -15.32 15.09
CA PRO A 202 -23.61 -15.79 13.69
C PRO A 202 -23.72 -14.67 12.63
N ASP A 203 -24.48 -13.61 12.92
CA ASP A 203 -24.65 -12.48 11.99
C ASP A 203 -23.44 -11.51 11.96
N TYR A 204 -22.41 -11.74 12.78
CA TYR A 204 -21.26 -10.84 12.86
C TYR A 204 -20.37 -10.89 11.61
N TYR A 205 -20.06 -12.08 11.09
CA TYR A 205 -19.19 -12.26 9.91
C TYR A 205 -19.53 -13.57 9.20
N ASN A 206 -19.88 -13.47 7.91
CA ASN A 206 -20.22 -14.62 7.08
C ASN A 206 -18.96 -15.26 6.47
N VAL A 207 -18.45 -16.33 7.10
CA VAL A 207 -17.28 -17.06 6.61
C VAL A 207 -17.53 -17.78 5.29
N GLU A 208 -18.77 -18.23 5.03
CA GLU A 208 -19.11 -18.92 3.78
C GLU A 208 -19.01 -17.96 2.58
N GLU A 209 -19.51 -16.74 2.75
CA GLU A 209 -19.53 -15.71 1.71
C GLU A 209 -18.16 -15.02 1.56
N TYR A 210 -17.55 -14.63 2.68
CA TYR A 210 -16.33 -13.80 2.68
C TYR A 210 -15.03 -14.60 2.83
N GLY A 211 -15.12 -15.90 3.14
CA GLY A 211 -13.96 -16.73 3.47
C GLY A 211 -13.42 -16.46 4.88
N VAL A 212 -12.36 -17.16 5.26
CA VAL A 212 -11.66 -16.94 6.52
C VAL A 212 -11.05 -15.53 6.50
N PRO A 213 -11.19 -14.70 7.56
CA PRO A 213 -10.61 -13.36 7.57
C PRO A 213 -9.09 -13.41 7.37
N ILE A 214 -8.55 -12.52 6.53
CA ILE A 214 -7.10 -12.48 6.24
C ILE A 214 -6.62 -13.84 5.70
N ASN A 215 -7.39 -14.44 4.80
CA ASN A 215 -7.02 -15.66 4.09
C ASN A 215 -5.85 -15.41 3.13
N ASP A 216 -5.33 -16.48 2.54
CA ASP A 216 -4.22 -16.41 1.59
C ASP A 216 -4.53 -15.53 0.40
N LEU A 217 -5.77 -15.55 -0.13
CA LEU A 217 -6.13 -14.72 -1.27
C LEU A 217 -6.09 -13.23 -0.94
N ASP A 218 -6.62 -12.84 0.23
CA ASP A 218 -6.58 -11.48 0.73
C ASP A 218 -5.15 -11.00 0.99
N CYS A 219 -4.29 -11.88 1.53
CA CYS A 219 -2.87 -11.61 1.73
C CYS A 219 -2.12 -11.43 0.39
N ILE A 220 -2.34 -12.32 -0.58
CA ILE A 220 -1.78 -12.21 -1.94
C ILE A 220 -2.27 -10.92 -2.62
N ALA A 221 -3.55 -10.58 -2.48
CA ALA A 221 -4.10 -9.34 -3.01
C ALA A 221 -3.43 -8.13 -2.38
N THR A 222 -3.24 -8.15 -1.06
CA THR A 222 -2.58 -7.08 -0.32
C THR A 222 -1.13 -6.89 -0.79
N ILE A 223 -0.32 -7.95 -0.92
CA ILE A 223 1.05 -7.84 -1.45
C ILE A 223 1.05 -7.34 -2.91
N ASN A 224 0.08 -7.75 -3.74
CA ASN A 224 -0.08 -7.20 -5.09
C ASN A 224 -0.32 -5.69 -5.09
N THR A 225 -1.07 -5.18 -4.11
CA THR A 225 -1.31 -3.73 -4.00
C THR A 225 -0.01 -2.96 -3.72
N PHE A 226 0.91 -3.53 -2.95
CA PHE A 226 2.22 -2.91 -2.69
C PHE A 226 3.23 -3.05 -3.84
N SER A 227 3.03 -4.04 -4.72
CA SER A 227 3.98 -4.40 -5.77
C SER A 227 3.38 -4.19 -7.17
N SER A 228 2.65 -5.18 -7.68
CA SER A 228 2.10 -5.23 -9.03
C SER A 228 1.25 -4.01 -9.40
N ILE A 229 0.33 -3.58 -8.53
CA ILE A 229 -0.52 -2.42 -8.79
C ILE A 229 0.33 -1.15 -8.92
N VAL A 230 1.36 -0.98 -8.09
CA VAL A 230 2.30 0.15 -8.20
C VAL A 230 3.00 0.12 -9.56
N ILE A 231 3.50 -1.04 -9.98
CA ILE A 231 4.28 -1.21 -11.21
C ILE A 231 3.45 -0.97 -12.47
N TRP A 232 2.26 -1.59 -12.58
CA TRP A 232 1.51 -1.67 -13.84
C TRP A 232 0.30 -0.73 -13.93
N ILE A 233 -0.13 -0.14 -12.81
CA ILE A 233 -1.26 0.80 -12.79
C ILE A 233 -0.80 2.16 -12.23
N GLY A 234 -0.29 2.18 -11.00
CA GLY A 234 0.00 3.39 -10.26
C GLY A 234 1.07 4.28 -10.91
N LEU A 235 2.24 3.72 -11.25
CA LEU A 235 3.30 4.47 -11.91
C LEU A 235 2.94 4.85 -13.37
N PRO A 236 2.40 3.96 -14.22
CA PRO A 236 2.02 4.31 -15.59
C PRO A 236 0.94 5.39 -15.67
N ARG A 237 -0.06 5.38 -14.78
CA ARG A 237 -1.06 6.46 -14.72
C ARG A 237 -0.44 7.81 -14.34
N GLN A 238 0.72 7.83 -13.70
CA GLN A 238 1.50 9.05 -13.44
C GLN A 238 2.57 9.36 -14.52
N GLY A 239 2.57 8.60 -15.63
CA GLY A 239 3.51 8.77 -16.74
C GLY A 239 4.90 8.20 -16.48
N ILE A 240 5.03 7.22 -15.57
CA ILE A 240 6.30 6.60 -15.21
C ILE A 240 6.30 5.13 -15.59
N TRP A 241 7.30 4.72 -16.35
CA TRP A 241 7.56 3.34 -16.72
C TRP A 241 8.91 2.87 -16.18
N LEU A 242 8.87 1.76 -15.45
CA LEU A 242 10.05 1.11 -14.90
C LEU A 242 10.80 0.31 -15.97
N ARG A 243 12.11 0.19 -15.82
CA ARG A 243 12.91 -0.75 -16.61
C ARG A 243 12.60 -2.18 -16.18
N LYS A 244 12.78 -3.14 -17.10
CA LYS A 244 12.60 -4.58 -16.79
C LYS A 244 13.36 -5.01 -15.53
N GLN A 245 14.60 -4.56 -15.34
CA GLN A 245 15.37 -4.89 -14.14
C GLN A 245 14.73 -4.33 -12.86
N GLU A 246 14.28 -3.07 -12.89
CA GLU A 246 13.62 -2.43 -11.74
C GLU A 246 12.32 -3.15 -11.35
N ILE A 247 11.56 -3.64 -12.34
CA ILE A 247 10.37 -4.46 -12.10
C ILE A 247 10.75 -5.78 -11.40
N ASN A 248 11.78 -6.49 -11.88
CA ASN A 248 12.26 -7.72 -11.24
C ASN A 248 12.70 -7.47 -9.79
N ASP A 249 13.50 -6.42 -9.59
CA ASP A 249 14.07 -6.07 -8.30
C ASP A 249 12.98 -5.68 -7.28
N TYR A 250 11.98 -4.88 -7.71
CA TYR A 250 10.88 -4.46 -6.84
C TYR A 250 9.92 -5.60 -6.49
N ILE A 251 9.64 -6.51 -7.44
CA ILE A 251 8.86 -7.73 -7.16
C ILE A 251 9.60 -8.63 -6.17
N ALA A 252 10.91 -8.81 -6.33
CA ALA A 252 11.71 -9.64 -5.43
C ALA A 252 11.70 -9.12 -3.98
N LEU A 253 11.76 -7.79 -3.79
CA LEU A 253 11.58 -7.16 -2.48
C LEU A 253 10.24 -7.56 -1.85
N TRP A 254 9.13 -7.40 -2.57
CA TRP A 254 7.81 -7.71 -2.05
C TRP A 254 7.51 -9.20 -1.94
N ARG A 255 8.18 -10.05 -2.73
CA ARG A 255 8.17 -11.51 -2.58
C ARG A 255 8.80 -11.92 -1.25
N LEU A 256 9.91 -11.29 -0.86
CA LEU A 256 10.54 -11.50 0.45
C LEU A 256 9.65 -11.04 1.60
N VAL A 257 8.99 -9.88 1.45
CA VAL A 257 8.00 -9.42 2.42
C VAL A 257 6.83 -10.41 2.54
N ALA A 258 6.31 -10.94 1.43
CA ALA A 258 5.26 -11.96 1.43
C ALA A 258 5.67 -13.20 2.23
N TYR A 259 6.89 -13.70 2.01
CA TYR A 259 7.46 -14.83 2.75
C TYR A 259 7.50 -14.55 4.26
N TYR A 260 8.05 -13.41 4.69
CA TYR A 260 8.11 -13.07 6.12
C TYR A 260 6.72 -12.88 6.75
N MET A 261 5.75 -12.43 5.97
CA MET A 261 4.36 -12.26 6.40
C MET A 261 3.53 -13.56 6.37
N GLY A 262 4.11 -14.70 5.98
CA GLY A 262 3.39 -15.98 5.87
C GLY A 262 2.43 -16.04 4.69
N THR A 263 2.57 -15.14 3.71
CA THR A 263 1.75 -15.11 2.49
C THR A 263 2.38 -16.02 1.42
N PRO A 264 1.59 -16.81 0.65
CA PRO A 264 2.14 -17.57 -0.46
C PRO A 264 2.91 -16.68 -1.45
N ASP A 265 4.20 -16.95 -1.64
CA ASP A 265 5.10 -16.09 -2.42
C ASP A 265 5.17 -16.42 -3.91
N THR A 266 4.64 -17.58 -4.31
CA THR A 266 4.70 -18.08 -5.70
C THR A 266 4.08 -17.15 -6.74
N PRO A 267 3.00 -16.39 -6.46
CA PRO A 267 2.48 -15.42 -7.42
C PRO A 267 3.47 -14.32 -7.77
N PHE A 268 4.48 -14.08 -6.92
CA PHE A 268 5.50 -13.05 -7.11
C PHE A 268 6.83 -13.62 -7.60
N ALA A 269 6.88 -14.89 -8.03
CA ALA A 269 8.11 -15.54 -8.47
C ALA A 269 8.71 -14.94 -9.77
N SER A 270 7.89 -14.24 -10.57
CA SER A 270 8.33 -13.57 -11.80
C SER A 270 7.41 -12.43 -12.20
N GLN A 271 7.85 -11.56 -13.11
CA GLN A 271 7.00 -10.46 -13.63
C GLN A 271 5.70 -10.96 -14.28
N PRO A 272 5.72 -11.97 -15.18
CA PRO A 272 4.50 -12.48 -15.78
C PRO A 272 3.53 -13.06 -14.76
N ALA A 273 4.04 -13.79 -13.75
CA ALA A 273 3.21 -14.35 -12.69
C ALA A 273 2.57 -13.25 -11.82
N GLY A 274 3.35 -12.25 -11.39
CA GLY A 274 2.85 -11.16 -10.56
C GLY A 274 1.82 -10.31 -11.29
N ARG A 275 2.05 -10.04 -12.58
CA ARG A 275 1.10 -9.32 -13.42
C ARG A 275 -0.18 -10.11 -13.64
N ALA A 276 -0.08 -11.38 -14.00
CA ALA A 276 -1.25 -12.23 -14.22
C ALA A 276 -2.08 -12.40 -12.94
N MET A 277 -1.44 -12.51 -11.77
CA MET A 277 -2.15 -12.55 -10.48
C MET A 277 -2.87 -11.23 -10.19
N MET A 278 -2.21 -10.08 -10.38
CA MET A 278 -2.86 -8.77 -10.23
C MET A 278 -4.09 -8.63 -11.14
N GLU A 279 -3.95 -9.04 -12.41
CA GLU A 279 -5.00 -8.97 -13.42
C GLU A 279 -6.16 -9.94 -13.07
N SER A 280 -5.85 -11.14 -12.60
CA SER A 280 -6.83 -12.13 -12.13
C SER A 280 -7.64 -11.59 -10.94
N LEU A 281 -6.94 -11.04 -9.93
CA LEU A 281 -7.57 -10.43 -8.74
C LEU A 281 -8.46 -9.24 -9.10
N THR A 282 -8.03 -8.41 -10.05
CA THR A 282 -8.81 -7.26 -10.53
C THR A 282 -10.16 -7.69 -11.12
N VAL A 283 -10.21 -8.87 -11.74
CA VAL A 283 -11.44 -9.46 -12.30
C VAL A 283 -12.27 -10.16 -11.23
N SER A 284 -11.64 -10.92 -10.33
CA SER A 284 -12.36 -11.78 -9.38
C SER A 284 -12.83 -11.09 -8.10
N GLU A 285 -12.09 -10.07 -7.65
CA GLU A 285 -12.21 -9.50 -6.30
C GLU A 285 -12.89 -8.15 -6.21
N PHE A 286 -12.83 -7.35 -7.28
CA PHE A 286 -13.39 -6.01 -7.24
C PHE A 286 -14.90 -6.08 -7.43
N ASP A 287 -15.63 -5.71 -6.38
CA ASP A 287 -17.09 -5.59 -6.37
C ASP A 287 -17.53 -4.62 -5.24
N PRO A 288 -17.31 -3.30 -5.40
CA PRO A 288 -17.45 -2.37 -4.29
C PRO A 288 -18.86 -2.36 -3.66
N THR A 289 -18.91 -2.45 -2.33
CA THR A 289 -20.16 -2.43 -1.54
C THR A 289 -20.40 -1.05 -0.92
N ASP A 290 -21.49 -0.87 -0.16
CA ASP A 290 -21.71 0.38 0.57
C ASP A 290 -20.67 0.60 1.68
N VAL A 291 -20.16 -0.50 2.27
CA VAL A 291 -19.04 -0.45 3.21
C VAL A 291 -17.76 0.02 2.49
N SER A 292 -17.53 -0.39 1.23
CA SER A 292 -16.41 0.10 0.43
C SER A 292 -16.44 1.62 0.25
N LYS A 293 -17.60 2.18 -0.10
CA LYS A 293 -17.80 3.64 -0.26
C LYS A 293 -17.51 4.38 1.04
N LEU A 294 -18.04 3.85 2.16
CA LEU A 294 -17.83 4.39 3.49
C LEU A 294 -16.34 4.46 3.86
N LEU A 295 -15.59 3.37 3.67
CA LEU A 295 -14.17 3.36 3.99
C LEU A 295 -13.35 4.30 3.08
N ALA A 296 -13.66 4.32 1.78
CA ALA A 296 -13.02 5.24 0.83
C ALA A 296 -13.24 6.71 1.23
N HIS A 297 -14.47 7.06 1.61
CA HIS A 297 -14.82 8.40 2.09
C HIS A 297 -14.03 8.77 3.36
N ASN A 298 -14.00 7.87 4.35
CA ASN A 298 -13.30 8.12 5.60
C ASN A 298 -11.78 8.29 5.42
N ILE A 299 -11.17 7.57 4.47
CA ILE A 299 -9.74 7.73 4.14
C ILE A 299 -9.46 9.15 3.64
N ILE A 300 -10.27 9.66 2.71
CA ILE A 300 -10.11 11.02 2.17
C ILE A 300 -10.28 12.05 3.29
N LEU A 301 -11.33 11.94 4.10
CA LEU A 301 -11.59 12.90 5.18
C LEU A 301 -10.50 12.85 6.26
N GLY A 302 -10.03 11.67 6.65
CA GLY A 302 -9.02 11.53 7.69
C GLY A 302 -7.62 11.99 7.28
N LEU A 303 -7.36 12.11 5.97
CA LEU A 303 -6.10 12.62 5.44
C LEU A 303 -6.14 14.10 5.05
N GLU A 304 -7.32 14.70 4.93
CA GLU A 304 -7.50 16.08 4.47
C GLU A 304 -6.67 17.07 5.29
N LYS A 305 -5.84 17.85 4.61
CA LYS A 305 -4.99 18.91 5.20
C LYS A 305 -4.13 18.42 6.35
N THR A 306 -3.73 17.14 6.34
CA THR A 306 -2.84 16.58 7.35
C THR A 306 -1.42 16.40 6.81
N ALA A 307 -0.44 16.42 7.71
CA ALA A 307 0.95 16.14 7.36
C ALA A 307 1.11 14.72 6.80
N PRO A 308 2.00 14.51 5.81
CA PRO A 308 3.02 15.47 5.34
C PRO A 308 2.62 16.33 4.13
N THR A 309 1.57 15.95 3.39
CA THR A 309 1.26 16.57 2.09
C THR A 309 0.33 17.78 2.19
N TYR A 310 -0.47 17.87 3.25
CA TYR A 310 -1.47 18.92 3.46
C TYR A 310 -2.40 19.12 2.25
N ALA A 311 -2.75 18.02 1.55
CA ALA A 311 -3.59 18.06 0.37
C ALA A 311 -5.06 18.40 0.73
N SER A 312 -5.75 19.18 -0.13
CA SER A 312 -7.20 19.34 0.01
C SER A 312 -7.93 18.05 -0.33
N LYS A 313 -9.17 17.93 0.17
CA LYS A 313 -10.08 16.84 -0.18
C LYS A 313 -10.23 16.71 -1.70
N GLU A 314 -10.46 17.83 -2.39
CA GLU A 314 -10.76 17.87 -3.81
C GLU A 314 -9.53 17.46 -4.66
N PHE A 315 -8.32 17.80 -4.23
CA PHE A 315 -7.09 17.32 -4.86
C PHE A 315 -6.92 15.80 -4.67
N MET A 316 -7.17 15.28 -3.47
CA MET A 316 -7.10 13.85 -3.19
C MET A 316 -8.13 13.05 -3.99
N GLU A 317 -9.36 13.57 -4.13
CA GLU A 317 -10.40 13.00 -4.99
C GLU A 317 -9.93 12.96 -6.45
N ALA A 318 -9.32 14.03 -6.95
CA ALA A 318 -8.80 14.07 -8.32
C ALA A 318 -7.67 13.05 -8.53
N MET A 319 -6.72 12.94 -7.57
CA MET A 319 -5.64 11.96 -7.63
C MET A 319 -6.17 10.52 -7.57
N ALA A 320 -7.14 10.26 -6.67
CA ALA A 320 -7.82 8.97 -6.57
C ALA A 320 -8.49 8.57 -7.88
N ARG A 321 -9.23 9.48 -8.51
CA ARG A 321 -9.88 9.21 -9.81
C ARG A 321 -8.88 8.98 -10.92
N HIS A 322 -7.78 9.74 -10.92
CA HIS A 322 -6.71 9.59 -11.89
C HIS A 322 -6.03 8.22 -11.79
N LEU A 323 -5.74 7.75 -10.56
CA LEU A 323 -5.05 6.48 -10.34
C LEU A 323 -5.96 5.25 -10.39
N ASN A 324 -7.25 5.37 -10.16
CA ASN A 324 -8.20 4.24 -10.14
C ASN A 324 -9.06 4.12 -11.39
N GLY A 325 -9.15 5.17 -12.21
CA GLY A 325 -10.04 5.20 -13.36
C GLY A 325 -11.45 5.65 -12.98
N ARG A 326 -12.28 5.93 -13.98
CA ARG A 326 -13.64 6.44 -13.81
C ARG A 326 -14.56 5.37 -13.24
N GLN A 327 -14.49 4.14 -13.73
CA GLN A 327 -15.42 3.07 -13.38
C GLN A 327 -15.33 2.71 -11.90
N LEU A 328 -14.12 2.43 -11.40
CA LEU A 328 -13.91 2.07 -10.00
C LEU A 328 -14.22 3.25 -9.08
N SER A 329 -13.80 4.46 -9.45
CA SER A 329 -14.10 5.64 -8.64
C SER A 329 -15.58 6.00 -8.57
N ASP A 330 -16.33 5.87 -9.67
CA ASP A 330 -17.79 6.05 -9.66
C ASP A 330 -18.45 4.97 -8.77
N ARG A 331 -17.96 3.72 -8.81
CA ARG A 331 -18.51 2.64 -8.00
C ARG A 331 -18.17 2.74 -6.50
N LEU A 332 -17.06 3.39 -6.16
CA LEU A 332 -16.64 3.78 -4.80
C LEU A 332 -17.25 5.12 -4.33
N ASP A 333 -18.10 5.76 -5.14
CA ASP A 333 -18.73 7.05 -4.83
C ASP A 333 -17.72 8.18 -4.55
N ILE A 334 -16.58 8.16 -5.25
CA ILE A 334 -15.59 9.24 -5.20
C ILE A 334 -16.07 10.36 -6.13
N PRO A 335 -16.37 11.57 -5.62
CA PRO A 335 -16.94 12.64 -6.41
C PRO A 335 -16.10 13.02 -7.63
N ARG A 336 -16.78 13.34 -8.73
CA ARG A 336 -16.12 13.95 -9.89
C ARG A 336 -15.64 15.34 -9.52
N THR A 337 -14.36 15.61 -9.78
CA THR A 337 -13.74 16.90 -9.48
C THR A 337 -13.83 17.86 -10.64
N ASN A 338 -13.78 19.16 -10.37
CA ASN A 338 -13.77 20.18 -11.42
C ASN A 338 -12.48 20.12 -12.27
N ILE A 339 -12.51 20.80 -13.41
CA ILE A 339 -11.40 20.81 -14.37
C ILE A 339 -10.11 21.37 -13.75
N TYR A 340 -10.22 22.31 -12.79
CA TYR A 340 -9.06 22.86 -12.10
C TYR A 340 -8.25 21.79 -11.36
N TYR A 341 -8.89 20.98 -10.50
CA TYR A 341 -8.18 19.91 -9.79
C TYR A 341 -7.68 18.82 -10.74
N GLN A 342 -8.42 18.51 -11.80
CA GLN A 342 -7.93 17.59 -12.84
C GLN A 342 -6.64 18.13 -13.49
N ALA A 343 -6.60 19.41 -13.85
CA ALA A 343 -5.42 20.07 -14.41
C ALA A 343 -4.23 20.07 -13.43
N LEU A 344 -4.48 20.25 -12.12
CA LEU A 344 -3.44 20.13 -11.11
C LEU A 344 -2.80 18.74 -11.08
N ILE A 345 -3.57 17.66 -11.24
CA ILE A 345 -2.99 16.31 -11.30
C ILE A 345 -2.04 16.16 -12.49
N TYR A 346 -2.36 16.74 -13.65
CA TYR A 346 -1.45 16.75 -14.80
C TYR A 346 -0.21 17.62 -14.56
N GLY A 347 -0.36 18.77 -13.91
CA GLY A 347 0.78 19.61 -13.49
C GLY A 347 1.72 18.87 -12.53
N TYR A 348 1.17 18.15 -11.55
CA TYR A 348 1.93 17.25 -10.68
C TYR A 348 2.66 16.16 -11.48
N CYS A 349 1.95 15.45 -12.38
CA CYS A 349 2.54 14.39 -13.18
C CYS A 349 3.69 14.92 -14.04
N PHE A 350 3.53 16.10 -14.64
CA PHE A 350 4.58 16.74 -15.43
C PHE A 350 5.87 16.96 -14.62
N VAL A 351 5.75 17.48 -13.39
CA VAL A 351 6.90 17.67 -12.49
C VAL A 351 7.56 16.35 -12.17
N VAL A 352 6.77 15.34 -11.80
CA VAL A 352 7.32 14.04 -11.40
C VAL A 352 7.97 13.31 -12.58
N ILE A 353 7.39 13.38 -13.78
CA ILE A 353 7.99 12.84 -15.02
C ILE A 353 9.34 13.54 -15.27
N GLY A 354 9.36 14.88 -15.25
CA GLY A 354 10.57 15.68 -15.46
C GLY A 354 11.66 15.36 -14.44
N LEU A 355 11.32 15.28 -13.16
CA LEU A 355 12.25 14.88 -12.10
C LEU A 355 12.74 13.45 -12.30
N THR A 356 11.83 12.50 -12.55
CA THR A 356 12.15 11.07 -12.63
C THR A 356 13.07 10.77 -13.80
N TYR A 357 12.75 11.24 -15.01
CA TYR A 357 13.56 10.97 -16.19
C TYR A 357 14.77 11.88 -16.28
N GLY A 358 14.68 13.12 -15.78
CA GLY A 358 15.79 14.05 -15.73
C GLY A 358 16.91 13.58 -14.79
N THR A 359 16.59 13.14 -13.56
CA THR A 359 17.63 12.69 -12.62
C THR A 359 18.31 11.41 -13.10
N ARG A 360 17.59 10.56 -13.83
CA ARG A 360 18.12 9.33 -14.44
C ARG A 360 19.20 9.58 -15.50
N LEU A 361 19.28 10.77 -16.10
CA LEU A 361 20.36 11.14 -17.02
C LEU A 361 21.70 11.31 -16.29
N PHE A 362 21.67 11.51 -14.96
CA PHE A 362 22.83 11.80 -14.14
C PHE A 362 22.92 10.82 -12.96
N PRO A 363 23.57 9.64 -13.11
CA PRO A 363 23.56 8.58 -12.10
C PRO A 363 23.98 9.01 -10.70
N THR A 364 24.97 9.90 -10.58
CA THR A 364 25.41 10.43 -9.28
C THR A 364 24.30 11.24 -8.60
N LEU A 365 23.59 12.09 -9.36
CA LEU A 365 22.48 12.87 -8.84
C LEU A 365 21.32 11.97 -8.41
N ASP A 366 21.00 10.94 -9.20
CA ASP A 366 19.97 9.94 -8.85
C ASP A 366 20.29 9.28 -7.50
N GLN A 367 21.53 8.82 -7.31
CA GLN A 367 21.97 8.18 -6.06
C GLN A 367 21.99 9.14 -4.87
N THR A 368 22.39 10.40 -5.07
CA THR A 368 22.31 11.43 -4.02
C THR A 368 20.86 11.68 -3.60
N LEU A 369 19.93 11.77 -4.56
CA LEU A 369 18.51 11.99 -4.29
C LEU A 369 17.86 10.79 -3.60
N ILE A 370 18.21 9.57 -3.98
CA ILE A 370 17.80 8.33 -3.29
C ILE A 370 18.23 8.39 -1.82
N THR A 371 19.51 8.69 -1.56
CA THR A 371 20.06 8.79 -0.19
C THR A 371 19.36 9.89 0.62
N PHE A 372 19.14 11.05 0.00
CA PHE A 372 18.42 12.15 0.63
C PHE A 372 16.98 11.78 1.00
N ARG A 373 16.23 11.16 0.07
CA ARG A 373 14.84 10.73 0.31
C ARG A 373 14.75 9.65 1.39
N ARG A 374 15.71 8.72 1.43
CA ARG A 374 15.83 7.69 2.48
C ARG A 374 15.84 8.34 3.87
N LYS A 375 16.72 9.33 4.06
CA LYS A 375 16.79 10.11 5.32
C LYS A 375 15.52 10.92 5.60
N LEU A 376 15.02 11.63 4.59
CA LEU A 376 13.85 12.49 4.71
C LEU A 376 12.59 11.71 5.14
N TYR A 377 12.31 10.60 4.48
CA TYR A 377 11.09 9.82 4.75
C TYR A 377 11.13 9.16 6.12
N TYR A 378 12.30 8.68 6.55
CA TYR A 378 12.44 8.11 7.89
C TYR A 378 12.21 9.17 8.97
N THR A 379 12.81 10.36 8.78
CA THR A 379 12.68 11.48 9.73
C THR A 379 11.22 11.92 9.87
N MET A 380 10.49 12.00 8.75
CA MET A 380 9.08 12.36 8.69
C MET A 380 8.19 11.41 9.51
N ILE A 381 8.50 10.12 9.54
CA ILE A 381 7.75 9.14 10.36
C ILE A 381 8.10 9.23 11.84
N THR A 382 9.37 9.44 12.16
CA THR A 382 9.83 9.54 13.57
C THR A 382 9.49 10.88 14.23
N ASP A 383 9.06 11.88 13.44
CA ASP A 383 8.67 13.20 13.93
C ASP A 383 7.51 13.13 14.95
N ARG A 384 7.63 13.86 16.06
CA ARG A 384 6.66 13.84 17.18
C ARG A 384 5.37 14.59 16.91
N GLU A 385 5.41 15.62 16.09
CA GLU A 385 4.26 16.48 15.82
C GLU A 385 3.53 16.04 14.55
N LYS A 386 4.29 15.69 13.52
CA LYS A 386 3.81 15.40 12.16
C LYS A 386 3.76 13.90 11.86
N GLY A 387 4.59 13.10 12.53
CA GLY A 387 4.71 11.65 12.33
C GLY A 387 4.00 10.83 13.42
N LEU A 388 4.63 9.72 13.81
CA LEU A 388 4.18 8.83 14.89
C LEU A 388 4.83 9.16 16.24
N GLY A 389 5.86 10.02 16.25
CA GLY A 389 6.67 10.37 17.43
C GLY A 389 7.57 9.27 17.99
N GLY A 390 7.61 8.12 17.33
CA GLY A 390 8.43 6.96 17.66
C GLY A 390 7.99 5.73 16.87
N GLU A 391 8.78 4.67 16.93
CA GLU A 391 8.44 3.40 16.29
C GLU A 391 7.20 2.78 16.95
N THR A 392 6.29 2.31 16.10
CA THR A 392 5.12 1.57 16.55
C THR A 392 5.39 0.08 16.56
N PHE A 393 4.95 -0.57 17.63
CA PHE A 393 5.05 -2.03 17.82
C PHE A 393 3.85 -2.79 17.23
N TYR A 394 3.09 -2.15 16.32
CA TYR A 394 1.87 -2.71 15.70
C TYR A 394 0.90 -3.35 16.71
N ALA A 395 0.83 -2.80 17.93
CA ALA A 395 0.01 -3.35 19.00
C ALA A 395 -1.45 -3.49 18.54
N PHE A 396 -2.10 -4.58 18.94
CA PHE A 396 -3.51 -4.86 18.65
C PHE A 396 -4.45 -3.90 19.39
N LYS A 397 -4.42 -2.62 19.01
CA LYS A 397 -5.16 -1.52 19.63
C LYS A 397 -6.60 -1.46 19.12
N HIS A 398 -6.81 -1.91 17.88
CA HIS A 398 -8.09 -1.96 17.20
C HIS A 398 -8.68 -3.37 17.30
N VAL A 399 -9.00 -3.78 18.53
CA VAL A 399 -9.62 -5.09 18.79
C VAL A 399 -11.04 -5.09 18.23
N PRO A 400 -11.40 -6.04 17.35
CA PRO A 400 -12.77 -6.24 16.90
C PRO A 400 -13.69 -6.54 18.08
N SER A 401 -14.87 -5.91 18.08
CA SER A 401 -15.93 -6.19 19.04
C SER A 401 -17.28 -5.98 18.39
N TYR A 402 -18.32 -6.62 18.95
CA TYR A 402 -19.68 -6.54 18.41
C TYR A 402 -20.21 -5.11 18.23
N ARG A 403 -19.90 -4.22 19.18
CA ARG A 403 -20.34 -2.81 19.15
C ARG A 403 -19.44 -1.88 18.31
N LYS A 404 -18.36 -2.40 17.73
CA LYS A 404 -17.34 -1.57 17.06
C LYS A 404 -17.33 -1.89 15.57
N SER A 405 -17.98 -1.03 14.81
CA SER A 405 -17.85 -0.95 13.35
C SER A 405 -17.24 0.41 12.97
N THR A 406 -16.78 0.51 11.73
CA THR A 406 -16.37 1.82 11.20
C THR A 406 -17.62 2.64 10.89
N SER A 407 -17.79 3.78 11.56
CA SER A 407 -18.91 4.70 11.35
C SER A 407 -18.62 5.73 10.25
N PRO A 408 -19.66 6.32 9.62
CA PRO A 408 -19.52 7.49 8.76
C PRO A 408 -18.87 8.66 9.49
N GLY A 409 -17.88 9.27 8.87
CA GLY A 409 -17.29 10.51 9.36
C GLY A 409 -17.88 11.73 8.66
N GLU A 410 -17.84 12.87 9.36
CA GLU A 410 -18.21 14.17 8.81
C GLU A 410 -16.96 15.02 8.54
N ARG A 411 -17.00 15.83 7.48
CA ARG A 411 -15.92 16.76 7.15
C ARG A 411 -15.83 17.84 8.24
N ARG A 412 -14.70 17.93 8.92
CA ARG A 412 -14.44 18.98 9.91
C ARG A 412 -14.07 20.30 9.23
N SER A 413 -14.53 21.42 9.76
CA SER A 413 -14.07 22.74 9.34
C SER A 413 -12.58 22.89 9.68
N SER A 414 -11.72 22.86 8.68
CA SER A 414 -10.28 23.01 8.85
C SER A 414 -9.83 24.40 8.42
N ASN A 415 -9.21 25.13 9.34
CA ASN A 415 -8.54 26.40 9.05
C ASN A 415 -7.45 26.20 8.00
N SER A 416 -7.41 27.10 7.01
CA SER A 416 -6.38 27.15 5.99
C SER A 416 -5.00 27.30 6.64
N THR A 417 -4.12 26.31 6.51
CA THR A 417 -2.69 26.45 6.82
C THR A 417 -1.85 26.02 5.62
N ALA A 418 -0.87 26.90 5.30
CA ALA A 418 0.34 26.77 4.46
C ALA A 418 0.31 25.98 3.13
N PHE A 419 1.20 26.39 2.20
CA PHE A 419 1.44 25.78 0.89
C PHE A 419 1.52 24.24 0.95
N GLY A 420 0.46 23.54 0.52
CA GLY A 420 0.41 22.09 0.40
C GLY A 420 0.95 21.57 -0.93
N ILE A 421 0.79 20.26 -1.19
CA ILE A 421 1.23 19.60 -2.43
C ILE A 421 0.67 20.25 -3.71
N GLU A 422 -0.46 20.95 -3.61
CA GLU A 422 -1.08 21.72 -4.70
C GLU A 422 -0.18 22.83 -5.24
N ALA A 423 0.70 23.42 -4.42
CA ALA A 423 1.65 24.43 -4.89
C ALA A 423 2.65 23.83 -5.90
N VAL A 424 3.11 22.60 -5.64
CA VAL A 424 3.96 21.84 -6.58
C VAL A 424 3.20 21.57 -7.87
N ALA A 425 1.93 21.19 -7.76
CA ALA A 425 1.07 20.93 -8.90
C ALA A 425 0.80 22.19 -9.75
N GLN A 426 0.57 23.34 -9.12
CA GLN A 426 0.38 24.64 -9.78
C GLN A 426 1.63 25.08 -10.53
N LEU A 427 2.80 25.03 -9.88
CA LEU A 427 4.09 25.33 -10.52
C LEU A 427 4.35 24.38 -11.70
N GLY A 428 4.01 23.10 -11.54
CA GLY A 428 4.10 22.11 -12.61
C GLY A 428 3.20 22.40 -13.79
N LEU A 429 1.96 22.82 -13.55
CA LEU A 429 1.02 23.19 -14.59
C LEU A 429 1.51 24.41 -15.37
N LEU A 430 2.02 25.44 -14.68
CA LEU A 430 2.62 26.60 -15.30
C LEU A 430 3.83 26.21 -16.18
N ALA A 431 4.73 25.38 -15.66
CA ALA A 431 5.89 24.90 -16.41
C ALA A 431 5.50 24.09 -17.66
N ALA A 432 4.47 23.25 -17.56
CA ALA A 432 3.93 22.49 -18.70
C ALA A 432 3.37 23.43 -19.78
N LEU A 433 2.57 24.42 -19.39
CA LEU A 433 2.00 25.42 -20.31
C LEU A 433 3.11 26.22 -21.00
N LEU A 434 4.12 26.67 -20.25
CA LEU A 434 5.29 27.38 -20.82
C LEU A 434 6.04 26.49 -21.82
N THR A 435 6.22 25.20 -21.52
CA THR A 435 6.88 24.25 -22.42
C THR A 435 6.12 24.11 -23.74
N VAL A 436 4.78 23.99 -23.69
CA VAL A 436 3.94 23.94 -24.89
C VAL A 436 4.07 25.21 -25.72
N VAL A 437 4.03 26.38 -25.08
CA VAL A 437 4.20 27.68 -25.76
C VAL A 437 5.57 27.76 -26.44
N LEU A 438 6.65 27.37 -25.76
CA LEU A 438 8.01 27.38 -26.31
C LEU A 438 8.18 26.41 -27.48
N VAL A 439 7.65 25.20 -27.38
CA VAL A 439 7.70 24.21 -28.48
C VAL A 439 6.89 24.69 -29.68
N PHE A 440 5.69 25.25 -29.45
CA PHE A 440 4.85 25.77 -30.52
C PHE A 440 5.46 26.98 -31.22
N SER A 441 5.97 27.95 -30.45
CA SER A 441 6.66 29.12 -31.00
C SER A 441 7.98 28.76 -31.70
N GLY A 442 8.76 27.83 -31.16
CA GLY A 442 9.94 27.27 -31.81
C GLY A 442 9.61 26.52 -33.10
N GLY A 443 8.52 25.74 -33.11
CA GLY A 443 8.02 25.06 -34.31
C GLY A 443 7.57 26.04 -35.40
N ILE A 444 6.85 27.11 -35.03
CA ILE A 444 6.49 28.19 -35.96
C ILE A 444 7.75 28.87 -36.50
N TYR A 445 8.73 29.16 -35.64
CA TYR A 445 9.99 29.77 -36.05
C TYR A 445 10.78 28.89 -37.02
N ALA A 446 10.91 27.59 -36.73
CA ALA A 446 11.56 26.63 -37.61
C ALA A 446 10.84 26.50 -38.96
N LEU A 447 9.50 26.46 -38.96
CA LEU A 447 8.69 26.44 -40.18
C LEU A 447 8.88 27.72 -41.01
N ARG A 448 8.97 28.88 -40.36
CA ARG A 448 9.29 30.15 -41.03
C ARG A 448 10.67 30.12 -41.68
N ILE A 449 11.70 29.61 -40.98
CA ILE A 449 13.03 29.45 -41.56
C ILE A 449 12.98 28.56 -42.82
N LEU A 450 12.34 27.38 -42.71
CA LEU A 450 12.24 26.42 -43.81
C LEU A 450 11.48 26.96 -45.03
N THR A 451 10.43 27.76 -44.79
CA THR A 451 9.67 28.41 -45.87
C THR A 451 10.45 29.57 -46.50
N THR A 452 11.22 30.33 -45.73
CA THR A 452 12.10 31.37 -46.29
C THR A 452 13.31 30.81 -47.04
N SER A 453 13.85 29.65 -46.66
CA SER A 453 14.94 29.00 -47.38
C SER A 453 14.50 28.40 -48.71
N ASN A 454 13.26 27.93 -48.83
CA ASN A 454 12.70 27.39 -50.09
C ASN A 454 12.35 28.47 -51.13
N HIS A 455 12.48 29.76 -50.79
CA HIS A 455 12.30 30.88 -51.74
C HIS A 455 13.64 31.47 -52.23
N LEU A 456 14.77 30.88 -51.81
CA LEU A 456 16.13 31.28 -52.19
C LEU A 456 16.85 30.25 -53.08
N GLU A 457 16.16 29.18 -53.49
CA GLU A 457 16.50 28.33 -54.65
C GLU A 457 15.54 28.67 -55.80
#